data_AF-A0A9D7PX21-F1
#
_entry.id   AF-A0A9D7PX21-F1
#
_cell.length_a   1.000
_cell.length_b   1.000
_cell.length_c   1.000
_cell.angle_alpha   90.00
_cell.angle_beta   90.00
_cell.angle_gamma   90.00
#
_symmetry.space_group_name_H-M   'P 1'
#
loop_
_entity.id
_entity.type
_entity.pdbx_description
1 polymer ?
#
loop_
_entity_poly.entity_id
_entity_poly.type
_entity_poly.pdbx_seq_one_letter_code
_entity_poly.pdbx_strand_id
1 'polypeptide(L)'
;MPAEWHPDLKELPKVSKVKPCFKVYLAQDGAIIEIESIEDSAQIESLRKWQSGGNGYSFPCFNVRPLFKIYAGSGAEASEKKKFDDWLNGLKKTQVLSDDAATTLECYADNGNALWGVEDKKRVATCLDSIPSKLNAMLGEPPDEYRAMTVLIERCRKTTADNFFKQLGDLLKDRIRNYPSACDKYAGFLLHSGTNPPKNDIQLILELADGLSSFPLPAANPKIHRWLNQQLLTPICRSDELSGDVVSRKNADAFGFTSADWENKLAKVSVPLLGGVILRAMSSESQCQTRYRRISSTSFVVGKEVRKRVKGALEWLTDDERKGKTWGDVSFARDDKEILLVYPSELPEAPIAAVAMFGGTRQIWQHNLRDYGLCGRCGQSVAQFHDLLKKWKCAYLLCAK
;
A
#
# COMPACT_ATOMS: atom_id res chain seq x y z
N MET A 1 13.69 14.02 -12.17
CA MET A 1 13.08 14.31 -10.86
C MET A 1 12.33 13.07 -10.37
N PRO A 2 12.45 12.68 -9.09
CA PRO A 2 11.55 11.69 -8.48
C PRO A 2 10.09 12.03 -8.76
N ALA A 3 9.24 11.02 -9.02
CA ALA A 3 7.81 11.24 -9.01
C ALA A 3 7.41 11.59 -7.57
N GLU A 4 7.05 12.84 -7.33
CA GLU A 4 6.48 13.25 -6.07
C GLU A 4 5.13 12.57 -5.92
N TRP A 5 4.87 11.87 -4.80
CA TRP A 5 3.60 11.19 -4.56
C TRP A 5 2.82 11.86 -3.43
N HIS A 6 1.53 12.11 -3.65
CA HIS A 6 0.64 12.66 -2.63
C HIS A 6 0.71 11.83 -1.33
N PRO A 7 0.78 12.45 -0.13
CA PRO A 7 0.91 11.73 1.13
C PRO A 7 -0.13 10.64 1.36
N ASP A 8 -1.37 10.87 0.93
CA ASP A 8 -2.50 9.93 1.08
C ASP A 8 -2.62 8.91 -0.06
N LEU A 9 -1.80 9.01 -1.11
CA LEU A 9 -1.74 8.01 -2.17
C LEU A 9 -0.66 6.97 -1.82
N LYS A 10 -1.09 5.87 -1.20
CA LYS A 10 -0.26 4.83 -0.59
C LYS A 10 -0.12 3.61 -1.49
N GLU A 11 1.00 2.90 -1.41
CA GLU A 11 1.18 1.59 -2.04
C GLU A 11 0.26 0.53 -1.44
N LEU A 12 -0.08 -0.47 -2.26
CA LEU A 12 -0.84 -1.62 -1.77
C LEU A 12 0.05 -2.54 -0.93
N PRO A 13 -0.44 -3.06 0.21
CA PRO A 13 0.23 -4.12 0.95
C PRO A 13 0.51 -5.34 0.07
N LYS A 14 1.67 -5.98 0.24
CA LYS A 14 2.05 -7.21 -0.48
C LYS A 14 1.03 -8.34 -0.24
N VAL A 15 0.71 -9.07 -1.31
CA VAL A 15 -0.10 -10.29 -1.25
C VAL A 15 0.65 -11.38 -0.49
N SER A 16 -0.08 -12.14 0.33
CA SER A 16 0.43 -13.37 0.93
C SER A 16 -0.72 -14.33 1.23
N LYS A 17 -0.43 -15.59 1.53
CA LYS A 17 -1.47 -16.55 1.96
C LYS A 17 -2.28 -16.09 3.18
N VAL A 18 -1.66 -15.30 4.06
CA VAL A 18 -2.31 -14.74 5.26
C VAL A 18 -3.12 -13.47 4.95
N LYS A 19 -2.73 -12.74 3.92
CA LYS A 19 -3.36 -11.50 3.45
C LYS A 19 -3.72 -11.65 1.98
N PRO A 20 -4.75 -12.45 1.67
CA PRO A 20 -5.15 -12.71 0.29
C PRO A 20 -5.68 -11.43 -0.34
N CYS A 21 -5.54 -11.33 -1.65
CA CYS A 21 -6.02 -10.20 -2.44
C CYS A 21 -7.00 -10.69 -3.51
N PHE A 22 -8.06 -9.92 -3.74
CA PHE A 22 -9.07 -10.22 -4.74
C PHE A 22 -9.37 -8.99 -5.59
N LYS A 23 -9.54 -9.18 -6.89
CA LYS A 23 -10.23 -8.22 -7.75
C LYS A 23 -11.73 -8.47 -7.69
N VAL A 24 -12.49 -7.39 -7.58
CA VAL A 24 -13.96 -7.39 -7.50
C VAL A 24 -14.47 -6.50 -8.63
N TYR A 25 -15.22 -7.08 -9.56
CA TYR A 25 -15.62 -6.40 -10.79
C TYR A 25 -17.06 -5.89 -10.71
N LEU A 26 -17.24 -4.59 -10.94
CA LEU A 26 -18.52 -3.90 -10.89
C LEU A 26 -19.11 -3.69 -12.29
N ALA A 27 -20.35 -4.12 -12.47
CA ALA A 27 -21.19 -3.83 -13.63
C ALA A 27 -21.70 -2.38 -13.63
N GLN A 28 -22.32 -1.96 -14.74
CA GLN A 28 -22.79 -0.58 -14.96
C GLN A 28 -23.82 -0.09 -13.93
N ASP A 29 -24.61 -1.01 -13.38
CA ASP A 29 -25.61 -0.79 -12.34
C ASP A 29 -25.03 -0.84 -10.92
N GLY A 30 -23.72 -1.09 -10.76
CA GLY A 30 -23.05 -1.24 -9.47
C GLY A 30 -23.11 -2.64 -8.87
N ALA A 31 -23.72 -3.61 -9.55
CA ALA A 31 -23.67 -5.00 -9.12
C ALA A 31 -22.25 -5.56 -9.25
N ILE A 32 -21.84 -6.37 -8.29
CA ILE A 32 -20.66 -7.21 -8.38
C ILE A 32 -21.04 -8.42 -9.24
N ILE A 33 -20.30 -8.63 -10.32
CA ILE A 33 -20.56 -9.75 -11.23
C ILE A 33 -19.45 -10.79 -11.24
N GLU A 34 -18.26 -10.43 -10.76
CA GLU A 34 -17.11 -11.32 -10.79
C GLU A 34 -16.15 -11.01 -9.63
N ILE A 35 -15.55 -12.09 -9.11
CA ILE A 35 -14.43 -12.04 -8.16
C ILE A 35 -13.32 -12.96 -8.63
N GLU A 36 -12.08 -12.50 -8.49
CA GLU A 36 -10.88 -13.20 -8.90
C GLU A 36 -9.80 -13.08 -7.82
N SER A 37 -9.15 -14.19 -7.47
CA SER A 37 -8.01 -14.18 -6.54
C SER A 37 -6.72 -13.76 -7.24
N ILE A 38 -5.97 -12.83 -6.63
CA ILE A 38 -4.64 -12.43 -7.09
C ILE A 38 -3.60 -13.16 -6.26
N GLU A 39 -2.75 -13.95 -6.90
CA GLU A 39 -1.65 -14.67 -6.24
C GLU A 39 -0.29 -14.03 -6.50
N ASP A 40 -0.10 -13.46 -7.69
CA ASP A 40 1.15 -12.86 -8.08
C ASP A 40 1.23 -11.41 -7.58
N SER A 41 2.18 -11.15 -6.67
CA SER A 41 2.43 -9.82 -6.12
C SER A 41 2.83 -8.81 -7.18
N ALA A 42 3.41 -9.24 -8.31
CA ALA A 42 3.78 -8.35 -9.41
C ALA A 42 2.56 -7.65 -10.03
N GLN A 43 1.36 -8.26 -9.95
CA GLN A 43 0.13 -7.65 -10.44
C GLN A 43 -0.30 -6.41 -9.62
N ILE A 44 0.21 -6.24 -8.40
CA ILE A 44 -0.17 -5.14 -7.49
C ILE A 44 0.98 -4.23 -7.07
N GLU A 45 2.23 -4.55 -7.41
CA GLU A 45 3.44 -3.89 -6.93
C GLU A 45 3.52 -2.39 -7.26
N SER A 46 2.83 -1.97 -8.33
CA SER A 46 2.76 -0.57 -8.78
C SER A 46 1.39 0.08 -8.58
N LEU A 47 0.46 -0.64 -7.93
CA LEU A 47 -0.86 -0.13 -7.63
C LEU A 47 -0.83 0.68 -6.33
N ARG A 48 -1.71 1.68 -6.25
CA ARG A 48 -1.84 2.56 -5.11
C ARG A 48 -3.31 2.74 -4.73
N LYS A 49 -3.53 3.14 -3.49
CA LYS A 49 -4.83 3.47 -2.93
C LYS A 49 -4.79 4.85 -2.29
N TRP A 50 -5.86 5.59 -2.49
CA TRP A 50 -6.14 6.83 -1.80
C TRP A 50 -6.67 6.52 -0.39
N GLN A 51 -5.97 6.99 0.64
CA GLN A 51 -6.24 6.67 2.04
C GLN A 51 -6.37 7.94 2.90
N SER A 52 -7.40 8.77 2.61
CA SER A 52 -7.66 10.00 3.36
C SER A 52 -8.46 9.81 4.65
N GLY A 53 -8.99 8.60 4.92
CA GLY A 53 -9.86 8.31 6.08
C GLY A 53 -9.17 7.59 7.24
N GLY A 54 -7.84 7.43 7.21
CA GLY A 54 -7.11 6.61 8.18
C GLY A 54 -7.04 5.13 7.81
N ASN A 55 -6.59 4.27 8.74
CA ASN A 55 -6.34 2.85 8.48
C ASN A 55 -7.63 2.09 8.16
N GLY A 56 -7.65 1.39 7.01
CA GLY A 56 -8.79 0.59 6.56
C GLY A 56 -9.86 1.35 5.78
N TYR A 57 -9.67 2.66 5.59
CA TYR A 57 -10.55 3.56 4.83
C TYR A 57 -9.81 4.03 3.58
N SER A 58 -9.99 3.34 2.47
CA SER A 58 -9.28 3.65 1.22
C SER A 58 -10.02 3.21 -0.04
N PHE A 59 -9.60 3.76 -1.18
CA PHE A 59 -10.17 3.49 -2.51
C PHE A 59 -9.06 3.54 -3.59
N PRO A 60 -9.11 2.76 -4.69
CA PRO A 60 -10.09 1.71 -5.04
C PRO A 60 -9.86 0.39 -4.30
N CYS A 61 -8.91 0.37 -3.35
CA CYS A 61 -8.55 -0.81 -2.60
C CYS A 61 -8.79 -0.62 -1.10
N PHE A 62 -9.41 -1.59 -0.45
CA PHE A 62 -9.63 -1.61 0.99
C PHE A 62 -9.63 -3.04 1.54
N ASN A 63 -9.49 -3.15 2.86
CA ASN A 63 -9.41 -4.45 3.51
C ASN A 63 -10.70 -4.80 4.24
N VAL A 64 -11.10 -6.06 4.16
CA VAL A 64 -12.24 -6.64 4.85
C VAL A 64 -11.83 -7.90 5.62
N ARG A 65 -12.76 -8.42 6.42
CA ARG A 65 -12.66 -9.72 7.09
C ARG A 65 -13.52 -10.74 6.34
N PRO A 66 -13.39 -12.05 6.63
CA PRO A 66 -14.27 -13.06 6.08
C PRO A 66 -15.75 -12.76 6.31
N LEU A 67 -16.63 -13.31 5.46
CA LEU A 67 -18.06 -12.97 5.50
C LEU A 67 -18.82 -13.68 6.62
N PHE A 68 -18.52 -14.96 6.86
CA PHE A 68 -19.23 -15.79 7.82
C PHE A 68 -18.25 -16.55 8.73
N LYS A 69 -18.71 -16.94 9.92
CA LYS A 69 -18.00 -17.85 10.82
C LYS A 69 -18.65 -19.23 10.80
N ILE A 70 -17.87 -20.28 11.00
CA ILE A 70 -18.40 -21.66 11.01
C ILE A 70 -18.89 -22.14 12.39
N TYR A 71 -18.88 -21.26 13.39
CA TYR A 71 -19.02 -21.59 14.81
C TYR A 71 -19.97 -20.63 15.55
N ALA A 72 -20.67 -21.12 16.58
CA ALA A 72 -21.67 -20.34 17.30
C ALA A 72 -21.08 -19.38 18.36
N GLY A 73 -19.84 -19.58 18.81
CA GLY A 73 -19.18 -18.80 19.88
C GLY A 73 -18.28 -17.64 19.43
N SER A 74 -17.28 -17.34 20.27
CA SER A 74 -16.24 -16.32 20.04
C SER A 74 -15.09 -16.81 19.14
N GLY A 75 -14.87 -18.12 19.11
CA GLY A 75 -13.88 -18.79 18.28
C GLY A 75 -14.30 -20.22 17.96
N ALA A 76 -13.74 -20.80 16.90
CA ALA A 76 -13.97 -22.20 16.56
C ALA A 76 -13.34 -23.11 17.62
N GLU A 77 -14.09 -24.12 18.07
CA GLU A 77 -13.53 -25.23 18.82
C GLU A 77 -12.64 -26.10 17.93
N ALA A 78 -11.74 -26.88 18.53
CA ALA A 78 -10.86 -27.79 17.79
C ALA A 78 -11.63 -28.80 16.93
N SER A 79 -12.82 -29.22 17.39
CA SER A 79 -13.72 -30.12 16.69
C SER A 79 -14.35 -29.47 15.44
N GLU A 80 -14.83 -28.23 15.55
CA GLU A 80 -15.40 -27.45 14.46
C GLU A 80 -14.35 -27.13 13.39
N LYS A 81 -13.17 -26.68 13.83
CA LYS A 81 -12.05 -26.43 12.93
C LYS A 81 -11.65 -27.69 12.15
N LYS A 82 -11.54 -28.83 12.84
CA LYS A 82 -11.21 -30.10 12.20
C LYS A 82 -12.26 -30.50 11.16
N LYS A 83 -13.56 -30.36 11.47
CA LYS A 83 -14.65 -30.62 10.51
C LYS A 83 -14.53 -29.77 9.25
N PHE A 84 -14.21 -28.48 9.40
CA PHE A 84 -13.99 -27.59 8.28
C PHE A 84 -12.76 -27.96 7.45
N ASP A 85 -11.64 -28.27 8.11
CA ASP A 85 -10.41 -28.69 7.43
C ASP A 85 -10.64 -30.01 6.66
N ASP A 86 -11.37 -30.96 7.24
CA ASP A 86 -11.75 -32.23 6.60
C ASP A 86 -12.67 -31.99 5.40
N TRP A 87 -13.67 -31.11 5.51
CA TRP A 87 -14.55 -30.71 4.40
C TRP A 87 -13.75 -30.07 3.26
N LEU A 88 -12.87 -29.11 3.57
CA LEU A 88 -12.07 -28.40 2.57
C LEU A 88 -11.08 -29.34 1.86
N ASN A 89 -10.42 -30.23 2.61
CA ASN A 89 -9.52 -31.24 2.05
C ASN A 89 -10.26 -32.27 1.19
N GLY A 90 -11.48 -32.65 1.61
CA GLY A 90 -12.38 -33.48 0.83
C GLY A 90 -12.68 -32.88 -0.54
N LEU A 91 -13.01 -31.59 -0.59
CA LEU A 91 -13.26 -30.87 -1.85
C LEU A 91 -12.04 -30.80 -2.76
N LYS A 92 -10.86 -30.50 -2.19
CA LYS A 92 -9.60 -30.47 -2.98
C LYS A 92 -9.27 -31.82 -3.59
N LYS A 93 -9.49 -32.90 -2.85
CA LYS A 93 -9.16 -34.26 -3.28
C LYS A 93 -10.13 -34.79 -4.32
N THR A 94 -11.43 -34.58 -4.10
CA THR A 94 -12.48 -35.08 -5.00
C THR A 94 -12.64 -34.20 -6.23
N GLN A 95 -12.31 -32.92 -6.12
CA GLN A 95 -12.52 -31.89 -7.16
C GLN A 95 -13.97 -31.78 -7.64
N VAL A 96 -14.92 -32.29 -6.85
CA VAL A 96 -16.35 -32.27 -7.11
C VAL A 96 -17.05 -31.87 -5.82
N LEU A 97 -18.00 -30.96 -5.92
CA LEU A 97 -18.85 -30.61 -4.79
C LEU A 97 -20.04 -31.58 -4.74
N SER A 98 -20.03 -32.52 -3.79
CA SER A 98 -21.18 -33.39 -3.54
C SER A 98 -22.34 -32.61 -2.90
N ASP A 99 -23.56 -33.15 -2.99
CA ASP A 99 -24.76 -32.54 -2.38
C ASP A 99 -24.61 -32.32 -0.86
N ASP A 100 -24.00 -33.28 -0.16
CA ASP A 100 -23.70 -33.17 1.28
C ASP A 100 -22.72 -32.01 1.57
N ALA A 101 -21.68 -31.88 0.73
CA ALA A 101 -20.69 -30.83 0.88
C ALA A 101 -21.25 -29.44 0.51
N ALA A 102 -22.18 -29.38 -0.46
CA ALA A 102 -22.92 -28.17 -0.81
C ALA A 102 -23.88 -27.75 0.31
N THR A 103 -24.59 -28.72 0.91
CA THR A 103 -25.46 -28.47 2.07
C THR A 103 -24.64 -27.93 3.25
N THR A 104 -23.48 -28.53 3.50
CA THR A 104 -22.55 -28.06 4.54
C THR A 104 -22.06 -26.63 4.28
N LEU A 105 -21.74 -26.28 3.03
CA LEU A 105 -21.36 -24.92 2.63
C LEU A 105 -22.46 -23.91 2.96
N GLU A 106 -23.71 -24.22 2.64
CA GLU A 106 -24.85 -23.34 2.93
C GLU A 106 -25.09 -23.19 4.44
N CYS A 107 -24.96 -24.26 5.22
CA CYS A 107 -25.05 -24.16 6.68
C CYS A 107 -23.98 -23.23 7.27
N TYR A 108 -22.75 -23.25 6.72
CA TYR A 108 -21.69 -22.35 7.16
C TYR A 108 -21.91 -20.90 6.71
N ALA A 109 -22.50 -20.69 5.53
CA ALA A 109 -22.77 -19.37 4.96
C ALA A 109 -24.18 -18.84 5.33
N ASP A 110 -24.76 -19.32 6.42
CA ASP A 110 -26.04 -18.82 6.93
C ASP A 110 -25.91 -17.39 7.47
N ASN A 111 -26.93 -16.55 7.23
CA ASN A 111 -26.92 -15.15 7.65
C ASN A 111 -26.84 -14.97 9.17
N GLY A 112 -27.29 -15.93 9.97
CA GLY A 112 -27.10 -15.96 11.42
C GLY A 112 -25.63 -16.02 11.85
N ASN A 113 -24.74 -16.42 10.93
CA ASN A 113 -23.30 -16.52 11.14
C ASN A 113 -22.49 -15.36 10.54
N ALA A 114 -23.15 -14.29 10.08
CA ALA A 114 -22.47 -13.16 9.45
C ALA A 114 -21.47 -12.48 10.41
N LEU A 115 -20.23 -12.29 9.94
CA LEU A 115 -19.17 -11.58 10.65
C LEU A 115 -19.24 -10.06 10.48
N TRP A 116 -19.86 -9.59 9.40
CA TRP A 116 -20.00 -8.16 9.12
C TRP A 116 -21.18 -7.58 9.87
N GLY A 117 -20.89 -7.00 11.04
CA GLY A 117 -21.84 -6.22 11.80
C GLY A 117 -22.05 -4.81 11.24
N VAL A 118 -22.79 -3.98 11.98
CA VAL A 118 -23.10 -2.59 11.62
C VAL A 118 -21.84 -1.77 11.31
N GLU A 119 -20.82 -1.86 12.16
CA GLU A 119 -19.56 -1.11 11.98
C GLU A 119 -18.76 -1.55 10.75
N ASP A 120 -18.75 -2.85 10.43
CA ASP A 120 -18.09 -3.35 9.23
C ASP A 120 -18.79 -2.89 7.96
N LYS A 121 -20.12 -2.95 7.94
CA LYS A 121 -20.94 -2.45 6.81
C LYS A 121 -20.78 -0.95 6.64
N LYS A 122 -20.78 -0.17 7.74
CA LYS A 122 -20.54 1.28 7.71
C LYS A 122 -19.16 1.62 7.14
N ARG A 123 -18.13 0.86 7.51
CA ARG A 123 -16.78 1.02 6.97
C ARG A 123 -16.73 0.72 5.48
N VAL A 124 -17.35 -0.38 5.03
CA VAL A 124 -17.42 -0.72 3.60
C VAL A 124 -18.20 0.34 2.82
N ALA A 125 -19.34 0.81 3.33
CA ALA A 125 -20.08 1.92 2.73
C ALA A 125 -19.21 3.18 2.61
N THR A 126 -18.39 3.48 3.62
CA THR A 126 -17.46 4.62 3.57
C THR A 126 -16.42 4.46 2.46
N CYS A 127 -15.91 3.25 2.22
CA CYS A 127 -14.98 2.93 1.13
C CYS A 127 -15.64 2.93 -0.25
N LEU A 128 -16.94 2.66 -0.35
CA LEU A 128 -17.69 2.63 -1.60
C LEU A 128 -18.29 3.98 -2.00
N ASP A 129 -18.55 4.88 -1.05
CA ASP A 129 -19.21 6.16 -1.33
C ASP A 129 -18.40 7.38 -0.84
N SER A 130 -18.20 7.54 0.47
CA SER A 130 -17.64 8.79 1.02
C SER A 130 -16.21 9.08 0.56
N ILE A 131 -15.32 8.08 0.58
CA ILE A 131 -13.93 8.22 0.15
C ILE A 131 -13.83 8.47 -1.36
N PRO A 132 -14.44 7.64 -2.23
CA PRO A 132 -14.40 7.88 -3.67
C PRO A 132 -15.06 9.20 -4.05
N SER A 133 -16.13 9.63 -3.37
CA SER A 133 -16.75 10.95 -3.60
C SER A 133 -15.79 12.11 -3.28
N LYS A 134 -15.05 12.02 -2.16
CA LYS A 134 -14.00 13.00 -1.83
C LYS A 134 -12.90 13.01 -2.88
N LEU A 135 -12.47 11.83 -3.33
CA LEU A 135 -11.47 11.70 -4.38
C LEU A 135 -11.97 12.38 -5.66
N ASN A 136 -13.18 12.06 -6.11
CA ASN A 136 -13.79 12.61 -7.33
C ASN A 136 -13.83 14.14 -7.34
N ALA A 137 -14.13 14.76 -6.19
CA ALA A 137 -14.15 16.21 -6.03
C ALA A 137 -12.78 16.88 -6.24
N MET A 138 -11.69 16.11 -6.29
CA MET A 138 -10.33 16.58 -6.52
C MET A 138 -9.79 16.26 -7.92
N LEU A 139 -10.48 15.44 -8.72
CA LEU A 139 -9.93 14.94 -9.99
C LEU A 139 -10.20 15.83 -11.20
N GLY A 140 -11.17 16.75 -11.11
CA GLY A 140 -11.66 17.48 -12.28
C GLY A 140 -12.24 16.55 -13.34
N GLU A 141 -12.31 17.02 -14.59
CA GLU A 141 -12.71 16.19 -15.72
C GLU A 141 -11.53 15.34 -16.22
N PRO A 142 -11.64 14.00 -16.23
CA PRO A 142 -10.57 13.15 -16.71
C PRO A 142 -10.50 13.16 -18.25
N PRO A 143 -9.30 13.15 -18.84
CA PRO A 143 -9.12 12.73 -20.22
C PRO A 143 -9.70 11.32 -20.46
N ASP A 144 -10.15 11.04 -21.69
CA ASP A 144 -10.75 9.75 -22.05
C ASP A 144 -9.88 8.54 -21.68
N GLU A 145 -8.56 8.67 -21.75
CA GLU A 145 -7.60 7.62 -21.38
C GLU A 145 -7.73 7.20 -19.90
N TYR A 146 -8.14 8.11 -19.01
CA TYR A 146 -8.15 7.90 -17.54
C TYR A 146 -9.56 7.84 -16.94
N ARG A 147 -10.61 7.90 -17.77
CA ARG A 147 -12.01 7.93 -17.33
C ARG A 147 -12.47 6.70 -16.54
N ALA A 148 -11.75 5.58 -16.60
CA ALA A 148 -12.09 4.37 -15.86
C ALA A 148 -12.19 4.62 -14.35
N MET A 149 -11.36 5.49 -13.78
CA MET A 149 -11.40 5.76 -12.34
C MET A 149 -12.68 6.50 -11.92
N THR A 150 -13.13 7.48 -12.69
CA THR A 150 -14.37 8.23 -12.36
C THR A 150 -15.61 7.38 -12.58
N VAL A 151 -15.62 6.52 -13.61
CA VAL A 151 -16.70 5.55 -13.82
C VAL A 151 -16.73 4.50 -12.72
N LEU A 152 -15.58 4.05 -12.22
CA LEU A 152 -15.53 3.14 -11.07
C LEU A 152 -16.14 3.80 -9.82
N ILE A 153 -15.81 5.07 -9.56
CA ILE A 153 -16.40 5.85 -8.49
C ILE A 153 -17.93 5.92 -8.65
N GLU A 154 -18.43 6.19 -9.86
CA GLU A 154 -19.86 6.26 -10.14
C GLU A 154 -20.57 4.92 -9.84
N ARG A 155 -20.02 3.79 -10.30
CA ARG A 155 -20.59 2.46 -10.08
C ARG A 155 -20.60 2.06 -8.62
N CYS A 156 -19.56 2.41 -7.86
CA CYS A 156 -19.52 2.12 -6.43
C CYS A 156 -20.66 2.80 -5.66
N ARG A 157 -21.10 3.98 -6.11
CA ARG A 157 -22.22 4.72 -5.49
C ARG A 157 -23.59 4.13 -5.79
N LYS A 158 -23.69 3.22 -6.76
CA LYS A 158 -24.93 2.52 -7.12
C LYS A 158 -25.18 1.27 -6.28
N THR A 159 -24.23 0.88 -5.43
CA THR A 159 -24.36 -0.29 -4.55
C THR A 159 -24.36 0.11 -3.07
N THR A 160 -24.94 -0.73 -2.23
CA THR A 160 -24.93 -0.57 -0.77
C THR A 160 -24.03 -1.61 -0.13
N ALA A 161 -23.58 -1.37 1.11
CA ALA A 161 -22.77 -2.36 1.82
C ALA A 161 -23.49 -3.70 2.03
N ASP A 162 -24.82 -3.68 2.21
CA ASP A 162 -25.63 -4.89 2.32
C ASP A 162 -25.71 -5.66 1.01
N ASN A 163 -25.96 -4.97 -0.10
CA ASN A 163 -25.98 -5.60 -1.42
C ASN A 163 -24.59 -6.12 -1.80
N PHE A 164 -23.53 -5.35 -1.51
CA PHE A 164 -22.15 -5.74 -1.71
C PHE A 164 -21.78 -7.00 -0.91
N PHE A 165 -22.17 -7.07 0.38
CA PHE A 165 -21.97 -8.25 1.22
C PHE A 165 -22.68 -9.48 0.65
N LYS A 166 -23.96 -9.33 0.28
CA LYS A 166 -24.76 -10.42 -0.29
C LYS A 166 -24.15 -10.96 -1.58
N GLN A 167 -23.87 -10.07 -2.53
CA GLN A 167 -23.33 -10.46 -3.84
C GLN A 167 -21.93 -11.07 -3.74
N LEU A 168 -21.07 -10.59 -2.83
CA LEU A 168 -19.80 -11.25 -2.54
C LEU A 168 -20.01 -12.68 -2.02
N GLY A 169 -20.94 -12.87 -1.09
CA GLY A 169 -21.26 -14.19 -0.55
C GLY A 169 -21.72 -15.17 -1.63
N ASP A 170 -22.64 -14.73 -2.48
CA ASP A 170 -23.17 -15.54 -3.57
C ASP A 170 -22.07 -15.88 -4.60
N LEU A 171 -21.27 -14.90 -5.03
CA LEU A 171 -20.16 -15.13 -5.96
C LEU A 171 -19.08 -16.05 -5.39
N LEU A 172 -18.73 -15.92 -4.10
CA LEU A 172 -17.75 -16.79 -3.46
C LEU A 172 -18.26 -18.23 -3.38
N LYS A 173 -19.54 -18.44 -3.05
CA LYS A 173 -20.17 -19.76 -3.08
C LYS A 173 -20.13 -20.35 -4.50
N ASP A 174 -20.47 -19.56 -5.51
CA ASP A 174 -20.45 -20.01 -6.89
C ASP A 174 -19.04 -20.32 -7.39
N ARG A 175 -18.02 -19.58 -6.95
CA ARG A 175 -16.61 -19.91 -7.23
C ARG A 175 -16.20 -21.23 -6.60
N ILE A 176 -16.61 -21.51 -5.37
CA ILE A 176 -16.33 -22.78 -4.69
C ILE A 176 -17.02 -23.95 -5.42
N ARG A 177 -18.27 -23.75 -5.87
CA ARG A 177 -19.05 -24.74 -6.63
C ARG A 177 -18.44 -25.06 -7.99
N ASN A 178 -18.14 -24.03 -8.76
CA ASN A 178 -17.73 -24.16 -10.16
C ASN A 178 -16.23 -24.48 -10.29
N TYR A 179 -15.42 -24.20 -9.27
CA TYR A 179 -13.99 -24.47 -9.26
C TYR A 179 -13.52 -25.16 -7.96
N PRO A 180 -13.99 -26.39 -7.66
CA PRO A 180 -13.67 -27.08 -6.40
C PRO A 180 -12.16 -27.31 -6.20
N SER A 181 -11.40 -27.47 -7.29
CA SER A 181 -9.93 -27.61 -7.25
C SER A 181 -9.20 -26.38 -6.71
N ALA A 182 -9.82 -25.20 -6.80
CA ALA A 182 -9.31 -23.91 -6.31
C ALA A 182 -10.14 -23.35 -5.15
N CYS A 183 -10.95 -24.19 -4.50
CA CYS A 183 -11.91 -23.76 -3.47
C CYS A 183 -11.24 -23.06 -2.29
N ASP A 184 -10.01 -23.41 -1.91
CA ASP A 184 -9.30 -22.81 -0.79
C ASP A 184 -8.96 -21.34 -0.99
N LYS A 185 -8.80 -20.91 -2.24
CA LYS A 185 -8.61 -19.49 -2.57
C LYS A 185 -9.80 -18.66 -2.12
N TYR A 186 -11.01 -19.22 -2.18
CA TYR A 186 -12.25 -18.49 -1.91
C TYR A 186 -12.85 -18.83 -0.54
N ALA A 187 -12.66 -20.07 -0.06
CA ALA A 187 -13.22 -20.56 1.19
C ALA A 187 -12.76 -19.73 2.39
N GLY A 188 -11.49 -19.31 2.44
CA GLY A 188 -10.98 -18.45 3.53
C GLY A 188 -11.52 -17.02 3.51
N PHE A 189 -12.06 -16.55 2.38
CA PHE A 189 -12.76 -15.28 2.32
C PHE A 189 -14.25 -15.44 2.68
N LEU A 190 -14.88 -16.52 2.23
CA LEU A 190 -16.27 -16.78 2.60
C LEU A 190 -16.40 -17.11 4.10
N LEU A 191 -15.55 -17.99 4.61
CA LEU A 191 -15.68 -18.67 5.90
C LEU A 191 -14.45 -18.50 6.77
N HIS A 192 -14.68 -18.18 8.04
CA HIS A 192 -13.65 -18.14 9.09
C HIS A 192 -13.76 -19.34 10.03
N SER A 193 -12.67 -20.08 10.17
CA SER A 193 -12.52 -21.26 11.04
C SER A 193 -11.48 -21.08 12.16
N GLY A 194 -11.04 -19.84 12.42
CA GLY A 194 -10.04 -19.54 13.43
C GLY A 194 -10.58 -19.52 14.85
N THR A 195 -9.71 -19.81 15.82
CA THR A 195 -9.99 -19.70 17.26
C THR A 195 -10.02 -18.24 17.74
N ASN A 196 -9.34 -17.34 17.02
CA ASN A 196 -9.31 -15.92 17.31
C ASN A 196 -10.28 -15.16 16.39
N PRO A 197 -10.82 -14.01 16.81
CA PRO A 197 -11.60 -13.14 15.96
C PRO A 197 -10.82 -12.75 14.68
N PRO A 198 -11.45 -12.79 13.50
CA PRO A 198 -10.77 -12.47 12.26
C PRO A 198 -10.45 -10.97 12.17
N LYS A 199 -9.29 -10.66 11.59
CA LYS A 199 -8.86 -9.29 11.30
C LYS A 199 -9.25 -8.90 9.88
N ASN A 200 -9.13 -7.60 9.59
CA ASN A 200 -9.34 -7.06 8.26
C ASN A 200 -8.08 -7.25 7.37
N ASP A 201 -7.79 -8.50 7.06
CA ASP A 201 -6.57 -8.90 6.35
C ASP A 201 -6.81 -9.26 4.87
N ILE A 202 -8.08 -9.36 4.44
CA ILE A 202 -8.44 -9.66 3.05
C ILE A 202 -8.50 -8.36 2.26
N GLN A 203 -7.65 -8.24 1.25
CA GLN A 203 -7.57 -7.05 0.40
C GLN A 203 -8.52 -7.19 -0.80
N LEU A 204 -9.33 -6.16 -1.04
CA LEU A 204 -10.17 -6.05 -2.23
C LEU A 204 -9.66 -4.92 -3.10
N ILE A 205 -9.55 -5.15 -4.41
CA ILE A 205 -9.27 -4.16 -5.44
C ILE A 205 -10.52 -4.09 -6.31
N LEU A 206 -11.18 -2.93 -6.33
CA LEU A 206 -12.35 -2.73 -7.18
C LEU A 206 -11.93 -2.46 -8.63
N GLU A 207 -12.67 -3.03 -9.57
CA GLU A 207 -12.41 -2.89 -11.01
C GLU A 207 -13.72 -2.84 -11.80
N LEU A 208 -13.65 -2.37 -13.05
CA LEU A 208 -14.76 -2.31 -13.98
C LEU A 208 -14.90 -3.63 -14.76
N ALA A 209 -16.10 -4.21 -14.75
CA ALA A 209 -16.38 -5.49 -15.40
C ALA A 209 -16.21 -5.48 -16.93
N ASP A 210 -16.51 -4.36 -17.56
CA ASP A 210 -16.36 -4.15 -19.00
C ASP A 210 -14.91 -3.87 -19.42
N GLY A 211 -14.01 -3.56 -18.47
CA GLY A 211 -12.57 -3.52 -18.65
C GLY A 211 -12.11 -2.86 -19.96
N LEU A 212 -11.22 -3.53 -20.69
CA LEU A 212 -10.63 -3.01 -21.93
C LEU A 212 -11.62 -2.90 -23.11
N SER A 213 -12.82 -3.49 -23.00
CA SER A 213 -13.84 -3.36 -24.06
C SER A 213 -14.48 -1.96 -24.07
N SER A 214 -14.50 -1.28 -22.92
CA SER A 214 -15.13 0.03 -22.75
C SER A 214 -14.15 1.15 -22.34
N PHE A 215 -12.96 0.78 -21.88
CA PHE A 215 -11.95 1.73 -21.39
C PHE A 215 -10.57 1.48 -21.99
N PRO A 216 -9.80 2.53 -22.31
CA PRO A 216 -8.42 2.36 -22.81
C PRO A 216 -7.49 1.70 -21.79
N LEU A 217 -7.75 1.91 -20.49
CA LEU A 217 -6.98 1.37 -19.38
C LEU A 217 -7.93 0.86 -18.28
N PRO A 218 -7.60 -0.25 -17.60
CA PRO A 218 -8.31 -0.69 -16.39
C PRO A 218 -8.19 0.35 -15.28
N ALA A 219 -9.15 0.43 -14.36
CA ALA A 219 -9.10 1.37 -13.24
C ALA A 219 -7.89 1.10 -12.33
N ALA A 220 -7.57 -0.17 -12.09
CA ALA A 220 -6.39 -0.61 -11.38
C ALA A 220 -5.15 -0.61 -12.30
N ASN A 221 -4.81 0.54 -12.87
CA ASN A 221 -3.64 0.71 -13.74
C ASN A 221 -2.65 1.76 -13.17
N PRO A 222 -1.33 1.48 -13.17
CA PRO A 222 -0.34 2.43 -12.68
C PRO A 222 -0.34 3.79 -13.39
N LYS A 223 -0.70 3.85 -14.69
CA LYS A 223 -0.83 5.11 -15.43
C LYS A 223 -1.98 5.97 -14.87
N ILE A 224 -3.13 5.36 -14.59
CA ILE A 224 -4.25 6.05 -13.94
C ILE A 224 -3.83 6.56 -12.56
N HIS A 225 -3.10 5.75 -11.77
CA HIS A 225 -2.62 6.20 -10.46
C HIS A 225 -1.61 7.35 -10.54
N ARG A 226 -0.78 7.40 -11.59
CA ARG A 226 0.10 8.56 -11.85
C ARG A 226 -0.71 9.80 -12.23
N TRP A 227 -1.74 9.65 -13.06
CA TRP A 227 -2.65 10.77 -13.38
C TRP A 227 -3.39 11.26 -12.14
N LEU A 228 -3.96 10.35 -11.33
CA LEU A 228 -4.58 10.67 -10.04
C LEU A 228 -3.63 11.49 -9.18
N ASN A 229 -2.38 11.04 -9.07
CA ASN A 229 -1.37 11.74 -8.30
C ASN A 229 -1.14 13.16 -8.81
N GLN A 230 -1.06 13.38 -10.14
CA GLN A 230 -0.93 14.73 -10.70
C GLN A 230 -2.12 15.62 -10.32
N GLN A 231 -3.35 15.10 -10.37
CA GLN A 231 -4.54 15.86 -9.95
C GLN A 231 -4.48 16.21 -8.46
N LEU A 232 -4.13 15.23 -7.62
CA LEU A 232 -4.00 15.41 -6.17
C LEU A 232 -2.86 16.35 -5.76
N LEU A 233 -1.81 16.44 -6.59
CA LEU A 233 -0.69 17.34 -6.38
C LEU A 233 -0.92 18.73 -6.95
N THR A 234 -1.85 18.87 -7.88
CA THR A 234 -2.25 20.18 -8.39
C THR A 234 -2.83 20.95 -7.22
N PRO A 235 -2.34 22.16 -6.92
CA PRO A 235 -3.02 23.03 -5.98
C PRO A 235 -4.39 23.33 -6.57
N ILE A 236 -5.41 22.58 -6.17
CA ILE A 236 -6.78 22.94 -6.46
C ILE A 236 -6.90 24.36 -5.93
N CYS A 237 -7.15 25.32 -6.82
CA CYS A 237 -7.49 26.68 -6.46
C CYS A 237 -8.61 26.63 -5.42
N ARG A 238 -8.23 26.65 -4.15
CA ARG A 238 -9.09 26.79 -2.98
C ARG A 238 -8.51 27.95 -2.20
N SER A 239 -8.86 29.13 -2.70
CA SER A 239 -9.21 30.31 -1.91
C SER A 239 -8.21 30.69 -0.81
N ASP A 240 -6.93 30.88 -1.14
CA ASP A 240 -5.98 31.62 -0.31
C ASP A 240 -4.85 32.30 -1.14
N GLU A 241 -5.08 32.54 -2.44
CA GLU A 241 -4.19 33.39 -3.24
C GLU A 241 -4.83 34.76 -3.50
N LEU A 242 -4.96 35.53 -2.42
CA LEU A 242 -4.80 36.98 -2.44
C LEU A 242 -3.97 37.40 -1.22
N SER A 243 -2.75 36.86 -1.12
CA SER A 243 -1.67 37.61 -0.51
C SER A 243 -0.36 37.13 -1.11
N GLY A 244 0.10 37.86 -2.13
CA GLY A 244 1.53 37.97 -2.38
C GLY A 244 2.16 38.66 -1.18
N ASP A 245 2.31 37.92 -0.08
CA ASP A 245 2.99 38.39 1.10
C ASP A 245 4.32 37.66 1.16
N VAL A 246 5.38 38.46 1.13
CA VAL A 246 6.73 38.06 1.51
C VAL A 246 6.58 37.23 2.77
N VAL A 247 6.89 35.92 2.72
CA VAL A 247 6.79 35.02 3.88
C VAL A 247 7.52 35.68 5.04
N SER A 248 6.76 36.31 5.92
CA SER A 248 7.29 36.88 7.15
C SER A 248 7.95 35.70 7.85
N ARG A 249 9.24 35.82 8.21
CA ARG A 249 10.03 34.75 8.86
C ARG A 249 9.36 34.15 10.11
N LYS A 250 8.26 34.75 10.59
CA LYS A 250 7.40 34.24 11.64
C LYS A 250 6.61 32.97 11.27
N ASN A 251 6.36 32.70 9.98
CA ASN A 251 5.60 31.53 9.52
C ASN A 251 6.42 30.55 8.67
N ALA A 252 7.75 30.60 8.78
CA ALA A 252 8.63 29.66 8.12
C ALA A 252 8.85 28.40 8.99
N ASP A 253 8.91 27.24 8.36
CA ASP A 253 9.33 25.98 8.96
C ASP A 253 10.86 25.88 9.03
N ALA A 254 11.37 24.77 9.58
CA ALA A 254 12.80 24.57 9.80
C ALA A 254 13.65 24.56 8.50
N PHE A 255 13.02 24.47 7.32
CA PHE A 255 13.69 24.44 6.03
C PHE A 255 13.35 25.67 5.17
N GLY A 256 12.71 26.68 5.75
CA GLY A 256 12.36 27.92 5.05
C GLY A 256 11.10 27.83 4.18
N PHE A 257 10.31 26.75 4.30
CA PHE A 257 8.99 26.64 3.67
C PHE A 257 7.90 27.16 4.61
N THR A 258 6.64 27.20 4.16
CA THR A 258 5.50 27.51 5.05
C THR A 258 5.38 26.49 6.18
N SER A 259 5.13 26.96 7.42
CA SER A 259 4.83 26.11 8.57
C SER A 259 3.39 25.58 8.59
N ALA A 260 2.62 25.73 7.51
CA ALA A 260 1.26 25.20 7.42
C ALA A 260 1.17 23.71 7.79
N ASP A 261 0.15 23.38 8.58
CA ASP A 261 -0.12 22.03 9.08
C ASP A 261 1.04 21.38 9.85
N TRP A 262 1.93 22.16 10.50
CA TRP A 262 3.13 21.65 11.18
C TRP A 262 2.86 20.60 12.28
N GLU A 263 1.65 20.57 12.83
CA GLU A 263 1.22 19.60 13.85
C GLU A 263 1.09 18.16 13.33
N ASN A 264 0.93 18.00 12.02
CA ASN A 264 0.75 16.68 11.40
C ASN A 264 2.06 15.88 11.38
N LYS A 265 1.95 14.56 11.62
CA LYS A 265 3.09 13.63 11.62
C LYS A 265 3.70 13.48 10.22
N LEU A 266 4.99 13.14 10.17
CA LEU A 266 5.62 12.68 8.93
C LEU A 266 4.94 11.41 8.43
N ALA A 267 4.76 11.31 7.11
CA ALA A 267 4.17 10.14 6.50
C ALA A 267 5.04 8.90 6.76
N LYS A 268 4.38 7.79 7.07
CA LYS A 268 5.01 6.47 7.07
C LYS A 268 5.39 6.09 5.63
N VAL A 269 6.63 5.66 5.42
CA VAL A 269 7.19 5.22 4.12
C VAL A 269 7.54 3.74 4.23
N SER A 270 7.17 2.91 3.24
CA SER A 270 7.62 1.52 3.19
C SER A 270 9.03 1.52 2.62
N VAL A 271 9.98 1.10 3.45
CA VAL A 271 11.37 0.96 3.09
C VAL A 271 11.66 -0.54 2.96
N PRO A 272 12.29 -0.99 1.86
CA PRO A 272 12.70 -2.39 1.72
C PRO A 272 13.50 -2.84 2.93
N LEU A 273 13.33 -4.11 3.34
CA LEU A 273 13.91 -4.72 4.54
C LEU A 273 13.39 -4.18 5.89
N LEU A 274 13.28 -2.86 6.07
CA LEU A 274 12.87 -2.21 7.32
C LEU A 274 11.34 -2.16 7.50
N GLY A 275 10.58 -2.33 6.42
CA GLY A 275 9.13 -2.21 6.43
C GLY A 275 8.70 -0.75 6.59
N GLY A 276 7.61 -0.52 7.30
CA GLY A 276 7.03 0.82 7.37
C GLY A 276 7.73 1.72 8.40
N VAL A 277 8.60 2.61 7.91
CA VAL A 277 9.41 3.52 8.71
C VAL A 277 8.70 4.87 8.87
N ILE A 278 8.74 5.42 10.08
CA ILE A 278 8.38 6.81 10.37
C ILE A 278 9.68 7.54 10.68
N LEU A 279 10.14 8.39 9.76
CA LEU A 279 11.45 9.08 9.86
C LEU A 279 11.62 9.88 11.15
N ARG A 280 10.51 10.27 11.78
CA ARG A 280 10.52 10.92 13.07
C ARG A 280 9.28 10.55 13.86
N ALA A 281 9.44 9.63 14.81
CA ALA A 281 8.42 9.35 15.80
C ALA A 281 8.54 10.39 16.93
N MET A 282 7.46 11.11 17.20
CA MET A 282 7.41 12.04 18.32
C MET A 282 6.23 11.71 19.21
N SER A 283 6.48 10.81 20.15
CA SER A 283 5.51 10.49 21.18
C SER A 283 5.67 11.45 22.35
N SER A 284 4.58 12.10 22.75
CA SER A 284 4.50 12.85 23.99
C SER A 284 4.57 11.96 25.23
N GLU A 285 4.49 10.63 25.07
CA GLU A 285 4.55 9.64 26.16
C GLU A 285 5.97 9.47 26.71
N SER A 286 7.00 9.91 25.98
CA SER A 286 8.37 9.90 26.48
C SER A 286 8.60 11.10 27.41
N GLN A 287 8.57 10.87 28.72
CA GLN A 287 8.75 11.91 29.74
C GLN A 287 10.06 12.70 29.59
N CYS A 288 11.12 12.10 29.03
CA CYS A 288 12.37 12.80 28.76
C CYS A 288 12.21 13.95 27.74
N GLN A 289 11.17 13.92 26.88
CA GLN A 289 10.90 14.96 25.88
C GLN A 289 10.13 16.15 26.47
N THR A 290 9.56 16.04 27.68
CA THR A 290 8.73 17.12 28.27
C THR A 290 9.54 18.19 28.99
N ARG A 291 10.80 17.90 29.36
CA ARG A 291 11.67 18.76 30.17
C ARG A 291 11.83 20.19 29.63
N TYR A 292 11.89 20.35 28.31
CA TYR A 292 12.07 21.66 27.66
C TYR A 292 10.80 22.19 26.98
N ARG A 293 9.64 21.57 27.23
CA ARG A 293 8.35 21.89 26.59
C ARG A 293 8.40 21.93 25.05
N ARG A 294 9.39 21.26 24.46
CA ARG A 294 9.56 21.04 23.02
C ARG A 294 9.22 19.58 22.74
N ILE A 295 7.92 19.31 22.64
CA ILE A 295 7.36 17.95 22.51
C ILE A 295 6.61 17.88 21.20
N SER A 296 6.61 16.71 20.56
CA SER A 296 5.87 16.55 19.30
C SER A 296 6.33 17.60 18.28
N SER A 297 5.43 17.99 17.38
CA SER A 297 5.62 18.95 16.30
C SER A 297 6.35 20.24 16.71
N THR A 298 6.26 20.67 17.98
CA THR A 298 6.88 21.93 18.45
C THR A 298 8.40 21.86 18.57
N SER A 299 8.96 20.65 18.66
CA SER A 299 10.39 20.45 18.81
C SER A 299 11.19 20.68 17.52
N PHE A 300 10.55 20.48 16.37
CA PHE A 300 11.12 20.79 15.06
C PHE A 300 9.95 20.91 14.08
N VAL A 301 9.63 22.17 13.77
CA VAL A 301 8.49 22.57 12.95
C VAL A 301 8.80 22.25 11.49
N VAL A 302 8.01 21.35 10.90
CA VAL A 302 8.13 20.95 9.49
C VAL A 302 6.74 21.05 8.87
N GLY A 303 6.58 21.92 7.88
CA GLY A 303 5.31 22.15 7.22
C GLY A 303 4.95 21.07 6.20
N LYS A 304 3.72 21.16 5.68
CA LYS A 304 3.17 20.21 4.70
C LYS A 304 4.10 19.93 3.52
N GLU A 305 4.71 20.97 2.97
CA GLU A 305 5.54 20.88 1.76
C GLU A 305 6.81 20.05 2.00
N VAL A 306 7.54 20.31 3.08
CA VAL A 306 8.74 19.53 3.40
C VAL A 306 8.38 18.08 3.71
N ARG A 307 7.29 17.82 4.46
CA ARG A 307 6.87 16.44 4.76
C ARG A 307 6.57 15.65 3.49
N LYS A 308 5.92 16.29 2.51
CA LYS A 308 5.61 15.71 1.20
C LYS A 308 6.88 15.40 0.40
N ARG A 309 7.83 16.34 0.34
CA ARG A 309 9.13 16.17 -0.33
C ARG A 309 9.96 15.06 0.28
N VAL A 310 10.04 15.01 1.61
CA VAL A 310 10.79 13.98 2.34
C VAL A 310 10.21 12.58 2.08
N LYS A 311 8.88 12.44 2.06
CA LYS A 311 8.22 11.17 1.67
C LYS A 311 8.62 10.75 0.26
N GLY A 312 8.45 11.64 -0.72
CA GLY A 312 8.76 11.35 -2.12
C GLY A 312 10.24 11.03 -2.36
N ALA A 313 11.14 11.75 -1.69
CA ALA A 313 12.58 11.49 -1.75
C ALA A 313 12.92 10.11 -1.21
N LEU A 314 12.35 9.70 -0.07
CA LEU A 314 12.63 8.39 0.51
C LEU A 314 12.06 7.26 -0.37
N GLU A 315 10.81 7.36 -0.83
CA GLU A 315 10.20 6.38 -1.75
C GLU A 315 11.06 6.20 -3.00
N TRP A 316 11.55 7.29 -3.58
CA TRP A 316 12.44 7.23 -4.75
C TRP A 316 13.81 6.65 -4.44
N LEU A 317 14.41 7.00 -3.30
CA LEU A 317 15.73 6.47 -2.92
C LEU A 317 15.68 4.97 -2.70
N THR A 318 14.55 4.44 -2.25
CA THR A 318 14.37 3.05 -1.87
C THR A 318 13.61 2.21 -2.91
N ASP A 319 13.36 2.76 -4.09
CA ASP A 319 12.70 2.05 -5.19
C ASP A 319 13.51 0.79 -5.58
N ASP A 320 12.83 -0.34 -5.82
CA ASP A 320 13.49 -1.62 -6.10
C ASP A 320 14.35 -1.57 -7.38
N GLU A 321 14.00 -0.76 -8.39
CA GLU A 321 14.82 -0.54 -9.59
C GLU A 321 16.16 0.17 -9.29
N ARG A 322 16.27 0.73 -8.09
CA ARG A 322 17.43 1.49 -7.61
C ARG A 322 18.24 0.76 -6.54
N LYS A 323 17.93 -0.51 -6.28
CA LYS A 323 18.77 -1.37 -5.45
C LYS A 323 20.17 -1.50 -6.06
N GLY A 324 21.20 -1.29 -5.25
CA GLY A 324 22.61 -1.21 -5.68
C GLY A 324 23.00 0.11 -6.36
N LYS A 325 22.04 1.03 -6.58
CA LYS A 325 22.27 2.38 -7.13
C LYS A 325 22.23 3.44 -6.03
N THR A 326 21.06 3.62 -5.42
CA THR A 326 20.82 4.62 -4.37
C THR A 326 20.55 4.03 -3.00
N TRP A 327 20.18 2.74 -2.93
CA TRP A 327 20.13 2.01 -1.67
C TRP A 327 20.67 0.57 -1.74
N GLY A 328 21.02 -0.02 -0.59
CA GLY A 328 21.42 -1.43 -0.49
C GLY A 328 21.29 -2.00 0.92
N ASP A 329 21.22 -3.33 0.99
CA ASP A 329 21.17 -4.09 2.24
C ASP A 329 22.58 -4.21 2.84
N VAL A 330 22.73 -3.73 4.07
CA VAL A 330 23.99 -3.79 4.84
C VAL A 330 23.82 -4.57 6.15
N SER A 331 22.77 -5.38 6.27
CA SER A 331 22.48 -6.15 7.49
C SER A 331 23.61 -7.09 7.89
N PHE A 332 24.40 -7.54 6.92
CA PHE A 332 25.59 -8.36 7.16
C PHE A 332 26.66 -7.65 8.00
N ALA A 333 26.65 -6.31 8.08
CA ALA A 333 27.64 -5.54 8.83
C ALA A 333 27.36 -5.51 10.34
N ARG A 334 26.10 -5.76 10.77
CA ARG A 334 25.68 -5.57 12.16
C ARG A 334 24.70 -6.61 12.74
N ASP A 335 24.48 -7.74 12.08
CA ASP A 335 23.50 -8.77 12.51
C ASP A 335 22.10 -8.19 12.83
N ASP A 336 21.76 -7.06 12.22
CA ASP A 336 20.48 -6.37 12.36
C ASP A 336 20.02 -5.85 10.99
N LYS A 337 18.72 -5.59 10.83
CA LYS A 337 18.16 -5.07 9.59
C LYS A 337 18.60 -3.62 9.39
N GLU A 338 19.53 -3.43 8.48
CA GLU A 338 20.07 -2.12 8.13
C GLU A 338 20.10 -1.91 6.62
N ILE A 339 19.80 -0.68 6.20
CA ILE A 339 19.99 -0.27 4.81
C ILE A 339 20.90 0.94 4.73
N LEU A 340 21.68 0.98 3.66
CA LEU A 340 22.50 2.13 3.30
C LEU A 340 21.77 2.93 2.22
N LEU A 341 21.57 4.23 2.46
CA LEU A 341 21.12 5.18 1.45
C LEU A 341 22.28 6.07 1.01
N VAL A 342 22.45 6.19 -0.30
CA VAL A 342 23.45 7.06 -0.90
C VAL A 342 22.79 7.90 -1.98
N TYR A 343 22.92 9.21 -1.84
CA TYR A 343 22.41 10.15 -2.82
C TYR A 343 23.40 11.29 -3.05
N PRO A 344 23.57 11.72 -4.31
CA PRO A 344 24.43 12.85 -4.60
C PRO A 344 23.71 14.16 -4.26
N SER A 345 24.49 15.19 -3.94
CA SER A 345 23.93 16.54 -3.72
C SER A 345 23.34 17.14 -5.01
N GLU A 346 23.83 16.67 -6.16
CA GLU A 346 23.37 17.00 -7.51
C GLU A 346 23.23 15.71 -8.32
N LEU A 347 22.08 15.51 -8.97
CA LEU A 347 21.86 14.29 -9.77
C LEU A 347 22.75 14.29 -11.02
N PRO A 348 23.64 13.29 -11.18
CA PRO A 348 24.42 13.12 -12.41
C PRO A 348 23.50 12.69 -13.56
N GLU A 349 23.83 13.08 -14.79
CA GLU A 349 23.08 12.67 -16.00
C GLU A 349 23.13 11.15 -16.23
N ALA A 350 24.24 10.51 -15.87
CA ALA A 350 24.40 9.07 -15.92
C ALA A 350 24.10 8.41 -14.56
N PRO A 351 23.38 7.26 -14.52
CA PRO A 351 23.13 6.54 -13.28
C PRO A 351 24.43 5.98 -12.69
N ILE A 352 24.73 6.32 -11.43
CA ILE A 352 25.91 5.84 -10.71
C ILE A 352 25.50 4.72 -9.72
N ALA A 353 26.21 3.60 -9.75
CA ALA A 353 26.07 2.49 -8.79
C ALA A 353 26.71 2.84 -7.44
N ALA A 354 26.27 3.93 -6.82
CA ALA A 354 26.97 4.55 -5.71
C ALA A 354 26.99 3.70 -4.45
N VAL A 355 25.91 2.98 -4.17
CA VAL A 355 25.82 2.04 -3.05
C VAL A 355 26.88 0.95 -3.11
N ALA A 356 27.22 0.47 -4.33
CA ALA A 356 28.27 -0.53 -4.50
C ALA A 356 29.64 0.00 -4.07
N MET A 357 29.89 1.31 -4.22
CA MET A 357 31.13 1.95 -3.76
C MET A 357 31.26 1.96 -2.24
N PHE A 358 30.14 1.99 -1.51
CA PHE A 358 30.09 2.04 -0.05
C PHE A 358 29.81 0.67 0.59
N GLY A 359 29.99 -0.43 -0.16
CA GLY A 359 29.93 -1.79 0.38
C GLY A 359 28.53 -2.41 0.45
N GLY A 360 27.49 -1.81 -0.13
CA GLY A 360 26.11 -2.34 -0.11
C GLY A 360 25.86 -3.57 -1.02
N THR A 361 26.91 -4.27 -1.46
CA THR A 361 26.80 -5.50 -2.27
C THR A 361 27.56 -6.64 -1.60
N ARG A 362 26.86 -7.77 -1.36
CA ARG A 362 27.33 -8.99 -0.66
C ARG A 362 28.62 -9.63 -1.21
N GLN A 363 29.06 -9.25 -2.42
CA GLN A 363 30.11 -9.93 -3.18
C GLN A 363 31.57 -9.50 -2.86
N ILE A 364 31.83 -8.70 -1.82
CA ILE A 364 33.15 -8.05 -1.65
C ILE A 364 34.03 -8.66 -0.54
N TRP A 365 33.57 -9.63 0.25
CA TRP A 365 34.38 -10.13 1.39
C TRP A 365 35.20 -11.41 1.17
N GLN A 366 35.26 -11.99 -0.04
CA GLN A 366 36.02 -13.23 -0.24
C GLN A 366 37.04 -13.30 -1.39
N HIS A 367 37.17 -12.29 -2.25
CA HIS A 367 38.31 -12.27 -3.18
C HIS A 367 38.62 -10.85 -3.66
N ASN A 368 39.92 -10.56 -3.77
CA ASN A 368 40.56 -9.40 -4.42
C ASN A 368 41.14 -8.35 -3.47
N LEU A 369 42.25 -8.73 -2.82
CA LEU A 369 43.28 -7.79 -2.35
C LEU A 369 44.57 -7.88 -3.17
N ARG A 370 44.52 -8.47 -4.37
CA ARG A 370 45.64 -8.46 -5.31
C ARG A 370 45.12 -8.14 -6.69
N ASP A 371 45.78 -7.17 -7.30
CA ASP A 371 45.70 -6.73 -8.68
C ASP A 371 44.73 -5.58 -9.00
N TYR A 372 45.35 -4.62 -9.72
CA TYR A 372 44.82 -3.47 -10.44
C TYR A 372 44.71 -2.14 -9.68
N GLY A 373 45.69 -1.26 -9.96
CA GLY A 373 45.69 0.18 -9.67
C GLY A 373 44.67 0.98 -10.50
N LEU A 374 43.46 0.46 -10.66
CA LEU A 374 42.28 1.09 -11.25
C LEU A 374 41.07 0.65 -10.41
N CYS A 375 40.14 1.56 -10.10
CA CYS A 375 38.87 1.18 -9.47
C CYS A 375 38.06 0.33 -10.48
N GLY A 376 38.26 -0.99 -10.43
CA GLY A 376 37.79 -1.97 -11.42
C GLY A 376 36.27 -2.15 -11.52
N ARG A 377 35.45 -1.20 -11.06
CA ARG A 377 33.98 -1.24 -11.21
C ARG A 377 33.33 0.03 -11.76
N CYS A 378 34.01 1.17 -11.83
CA CYS A 378 33.39 2.39 -12.40
C CYS A 378 33.99 2.83 -13.74
N GLY A 379 35.09 2.22 -14.19
CA GLY A 379 35.75 2.62 -15.45
C GLY A 379 36.27 4.06 -15.46
N GLN A 380 36.34 4.72 -14.30
CA GLN A 380 36.79 6.11 -14.17
C GLN A 380 38.15 6.20 -13.47
N SER A 381 38.93 7.19 -13.87
CA SER A 381 40.27 7.42 -13.31
C SER A 381 40.18 7.89 -11.84
N VAL A 382 41.23 7.63 -11.06
CA VAL A 382 41.34 8.09 -9.66
C VAL A 382 41.19 9.62 -9.53
N ALA A 383 41.49 10.38 -10.59
CA ALA A 383 41.26 11.81 -10.65
C ALA A 383 39.76 12.19 -10.77
N GLN A 384 38.98 11.45 -11.57
CA GLN A 384 37.52 11.60 -11.63
C GLN A 384 36.84 11.16 -10.32
N PHE A 385 37.41 10.17 -9.63
CA PHE A 385 36.97 9.71 -8.31
C PHE A 385 37.08 10.80 -7.24
N HIS A 386 38.18 11.58 -7.24
CA HIS A 386 38.38 12.66 -6.27
C HIS A 386 37.45 13.85 -6.50
N ASP A 387 37.08 14.15 -7.75
CA ASP A 387 36.10 15.20 -8.08
C ASP A 387 34.65 14.75 -7.89
N LEU A 388 34.35 13.45 -8.06
CA LEU A 388 33.07 12.87 -7.65
C LEU A 388 32.90 12.95 -6.13
N LEU A 389 33.89 12.55 -5.32
CA LEU A 389 33.77 12.63 -3.85
C LEU A 389 33.51 14.05 -3.33
N LYS A 390 33.99 15.10 -4.01
CA LYS A 390 33.66 16.50 -3.67
C LYS A 390 32.18 16.86 -3.87
N LYS A 391 31.45 16.13 -4.73
CA LYS A 391 30.03 16.35 -5.05
C LYS A 391 29.06 15.53 -4.18
N TRP A 392 29.55 14.51 -3.47
CA TRP A 392 28.74 13.61 -2.66
C TRP A 392 28.86 14.01 -1.19
N LYS A 393 27.89 14.79 -0.68
CA LYS A 393 27.98 15.34 0.67
C LYS A 393 27.56 14.39 1.79
N CYS A 394 26.81 13.31 1.53
CA CYS A 394 26.32 12.46 2.63
C CYS A 394 26.07 10.99 2.24
N ALA A 395 26.52 10.06 3.08
CA ALA A 395 26.00 8.70 3.19
C ALA A 395 25.21 8.61 4.50
N TYR A 396 24.00 8.05 4.47
CA TYR A 396 23.16 7.90 5.65
C TYR A 396 22.83 6.42 5.88
N LEU A 397 23.07 5.97 7.11
CA LEU A 397 22.69 4.64 7.59
C LEU A 397 21.30 4.74 8.22
N LEU A 398 20.38 3.86 7.81
CA LEU A 398 19.08 3.70 8.46
C LEU A 398 19.04 2.31 9.12
N CYS A 399 18.81 2.31 10.43
CA CYS A 399 18.69 1.09 11.24
C CYS A 399 17.23 0.92 11.68
N ALA A 400 16.74 -0.31 11.71
CA ALA A 400 15.59 -0.64 12.56
C ALA A 400 16.01 -0.51 14.04
N LYS A 401 15.10 -0.07 14.92
CA LYS A 401 15.25 -0.21 16.37
C LYS A 401 14.10 -1.04 16.89
#